data_AF-A0A7W1SJ68-F1
#
_entry.id   AF-A0A7W1SJ68-F1
#
_cell.length_a   1.000
_cell.length_b   1.000
_cell.length_c   1.000
_cell.angle_alpha   90.00
_cell.angle_beta   90.00
_cell.angle_gamma   90.00
#
_symmetry.space_group_name_H-M   'P 1'
#
loop_
_entity.id
_entity.type
_entity.pdbx_description
1 polymer ?
#
loop_
_entity_poly.entity_id
_entity_poly.type
_entity_poly.pdbx_seq_one_letter_code
_entity_poly.pdbx_strand_id
1 'polypeptide(L)'
;MYDDPGASTVTRGLELHVLHAEVTMLCELIEARAAAFDFSDAGPLLFRLSEALRAYGPYAEAGLTQVRHYEICSRARAASLNLYMRWSPRS
;
A
#
# COMPACT_ATOMS: atom_id res chain seq x y z
N MET A 1 -12.11 -34.08 -12.41
CA MET A 1 -10.83 -33.45 -12.05
C MET A 1 -10.99 -32.98 -10.62
N TYR A 2 -10.15 -33.45 -9.69
CA TYR A 2 -10.11 -32.90 -8.33
C TYR A 2 -9.15 -31.72 -8.35
N ASP A 3 -9.61 -30.54 -7.97
CA ASP A 3 -8.74 -29.38 -7.78
C ASP A 3 -7.82 -29.64 -6.57
N ASP A 4 -6.51 -29.51 -6.77
CA ASP A 4 -5.51 -29.71 -5.73
C ASP A 4 -5.57 -28.54 -4.72
N PRO A 5 -6.01 -28.78 -3.47
CA PRO A 5 -6.09 -27.73 -2.45
C PRO A 5 -4.70 -27.16 -2.07
N GLY A 6 -3.63 -27.91 -2.29
CA GLY A 6 -2.25 -27.45 -2.08
C GLY A 6 -1.84 -26.36 -3.08
N ALA A 7 -2.22 -26.53 -4.35
CA ALA A 7 -1.96 -25.55 -5.40
C ALA A 7 -2.70 -24.22 -5.14
N SER A 8 -3.94 -24.26 -4.63
CA SER A 8 -4.71 -23.05 -4.28
C SER A 8 -4.10 -22.27 -3.12
N THR A 9 -3.50 -22.97 -2.14
CA THR A 9 -2.90 -22.36 -0.96
C THR A 9 -1.56 -21.68 -1.28
N VAL A 10 -0.70 -22.33 -2.08
CA VAL A 10 0.59 -21.76 -2.52
C VAL A 10 0.38 -20.49 -3.35
N THR A 11 -0.57 -20.52 -4.29
CA THR A 11 -0.89 -19.36 -5.14
C THR A 11 -1.39 -18.18 -4.31
N ARG A 12 -2.31 -18.39 -3.36
CA ARG A 12 -2.78 -17.33 -2.44
C ARG A 12 -1.67 -16.77 -1.56
N GLY A 13 -0.76 -17.62 -1.08
CA GLY A 13 0.41 -17.17 -0.31
C GLY A 13 1.33 -16.27 -1.13
N LEU A 14 1.60 -16.65 -2.38
CA LEU A 14 2.40 -15.85 -3.31
C LEU A 14 1.72 -14.51 -3.64
N GLU A 15 0.42 -14.51 -3.94
CA GLU A 15 -0.37 -13.30 -4.17
C GLU A 15 -0.30 -12.34 -2.98
N LEU A 16 -0.43 -12.87 -1.75
CA LEU A 16 -0.31 -12.07 -0.53
C LEU A 16 1.09 -11.47 -0.37
N HIS A 17 2.14 -12.24 -0.63
CA HIS A 17 3.52 -11.75 -0.57
C HIS A 17 3.78 -10.63 -1.59
N VAL A 18 3.26 -10.77 -2.81
CA VAL A 18 3.38 -9.75 -3.88
C VAL A 18 2.63 -8.48 -3.49
N LEU A 19 1.38 -8.60 -3.04
CA LEU A 19 0.58 -7.44 -2.59
C LEU A 19 1.23 -6.73 -1.41
N HIS A 20 1.77 -7.48 -0.44
CA HIS A 20 2.48 -6.90 0.69
C HIS A 20 3.70 -6.08 0.23
N ALA A 21 4.52 -6.65 -0.65
CA ALA A 21 5.71 -5.99 -1.18
C ALA A 21 5.34 -4.72 -1.96
N GLU A 22 4.30 -4.76 -2.80
CA GLU A 22 3.84 -3.60 -3.56
C GLU A 22 3.38 -2.47 -2.63
N VAL A 23 2.57 -2.77 -1.61
CA VAL A 23 2.12 -1.75 -0.65
C VAL A 23 3.29 -1.14 0.12
N THR A 24 4.23 -1.97 0.61
CA THR A 24 5.43 -1.46 1.30
C THR A 24 6.24 -0.53 0.41
N MET A 25 6.52 -0.93 -0.84
CA MET A 25 7.27 -0.10 -1.77
C MET A 25 6.56 1.23 -2.10
N LEU A 26 5.24 1.21 -2.29
CA LEU A 26 4.46 2.42 -2.57
C LEU A 26 4.49 3.40 -1.40
N CYS A 27 4.35 2.89 -0.17
CA CYS A 27 4.44 3.71 1.03
C CYS A 27 5.82 4.35 1.20
N GLU A 28 6.89 3.57 1.04
CA GLU A 28 8.28 4.08 1.12
C GLU A 28 8.55 5.13 0.04
N LEU A 29 8.07 4.92 -1.18
CA LEU A 29 8.21 5.88 -2.27
C LEU A 29 7.46 7.19 -1.97
N ILE A 30 6.23 7.12 -1.47
CA ILE A 30 5.45 8.30 -1.09
C ILE A 30 6.14 9.09 0.01
N GLU A 31 6.72 8.42 1.02
CA GLU A 31 7.49 9.07 2.06
C GLU A 31 8.74 9.77 1.50
N ALA A 32 9.48 9.11 0.61
CA ALA A 32 10.67 9.67 -0.02
C ALA A 32 10.34 10.91 -0.87
N ARG A 33 9.26 10.84 -1.67
CA ARG A 33 8.77 11.97 -2.47
C ARG A 33 8.36 13.15 -1.59
N ALA A 34 7.63 12.88 -0.51
CA ALA A 34 7.24 13.91 0.45
C ALA A 34 8.44 14.59 1.12
N ALA A 35 9.45 13.81 1.51
CA ALA A 35 10.69 14.34 2.08
C ALA A 35 11.49 15.18 1.08
N ALA A 36 11.43 14.85 -0.21
CA ALA A 36 12.06 15.59 -1.30
C ALA A 36 11.26 16.82 -1.76
N PHE A 37 10.04 17.04 -1.25
CA PHE A 37 9.10 18.04 -1.76
C PHE A 37 8.84 17.90 -3.27
N ASP A 38 8.86 16.68 -3.79
CA ASP A 38 8.51 16.36 -5.18
C ASP A 38 7.10 15.78 -5.24
N PHE A 39 6.21 16.47 -5.95
CA PHE A 39 4.78 16.18 -6.02
C PHE A 39 4.32 15.81 -7.43
N SER A 40 5.25 15.66 -8.38
CA SER A 40 4.96 15.51 -9.81
C SER A 40 4.10 14.27 -10.13
N ASP A 41 4.20 13.22 -9.31
CA ASP A 41 3.52 11.93 -9.46
C ASP A 41 2.65 11.56 -8.24
N ALA A 42 2.35 12.51 -7.34
CA ALA A 42 1.63 12.23 -6.10
C ALA A 42 0.24 11.60 -6.34
N GLY A 43 -0.54 12.11 -7.30
CA GLY A 43 -1.87 11.55 -7.63
C GLY A 43 -1.81 10.08 -8.05
N PRO A 44 -1.05 9.72 -9.11
CA PRO A 44 -0.87 8.34 -9.53
C PRO A 44 -0.36 7.40 -8.43
N LEU A 45 0.58 7.84 -7.59
CA LEU A 45 1.11 7.03 -6.49
C LEU A 45 0.05 6.73 -5.43
N LEU A 46 -0.74 7.74 -5.05
CA LEU A 46 -1.84 7.58 -4.09
C LEU A 46 -2.95 6.68 -4.64
N PHE A 47 -3.27 6.80 -5.93
CA PHE A 47 -4.24 5.93 -6.59
C PHE A 47 -3.79 4.47 -6.56
N ARG A 48 -2.55 4.17 -6.96
CA ARG A 48 -1.98 2.81 -6.92
C ARG A 48 -1.95 2.24 -5.51
N LEU A 49 -1.59 3.04 -4.51
CA LEU A 49 -1.60 2.60 -3.12
C LEU A 49 -3.03 2.26 -2.66
N SER A 50 -4.03 3.05 -3.05
CA SER A 50 -5.43 2.75 -2.73
C SER A 50 -5.92 1.45 -3.38
N GLU A 51 -5.51 1.17 -4.62
CA GLU A 51 -5.87 -0.08 -5.31
C GLU A 51 -5.21 -1.29 -4.64
N ALA A 52 -3.91 -1.19 -4.35
CA ALA A 52 -3.15 -2.25 -3.69
C ALA A 52 -3.72 -2.56 -2.28
N LEU A 53 -4.05 -1.53 -1.49
CA LEU A 53 -4.69 -1.70 -0.18
C LEU A 53 -6.08 -2.33 -0.28
N ARG A 54 -6.87 -2.00 -1.31
CA ARG A 54 -8.18 -2.64 -1.54
C ARG A 54 -8.03 -4.12 -1.86
N ALA A 55 -7.04 -4.49 -2.67
CA ALA A 55 -6.74 -5.89 -2.97
C ALA A 55 -6.19 -6.64 -1.75
N TYR A 56 -5.45 -5.95 -0.87
CA TYR A 56 -4.84 -6.51 0.33
C TYR A 56 -5.80 -6.65 1.52
N GLY A 57 -6.81 -5.77 1.63
CA GLY A 57 -7.76 -5.69 2.75
C GLY A 57 -8.35 -7.04 3.20
N PRO A 58 -8.86 -7.89 2.28
CA PRO A 58 -9.40 -9.21 2.64
C PRO A 58 -8.39 -10.14 3.33
N TYR A 59 -7.09 -9.95 3.10
CA TYR A 59 -6.02 -10.74 3.70
C TYR A 59 -5.50 -10.14 5.02
N ALA A 60 -5.61 -8.82 5.18
CA ALA A 60 -5.22 -8.13 6.40
C ALA A 60 -6.16 -8.45 7.57
N GLU A 61 -7.48 -8.56 7.31
CA GLU A 61 -8.49 -8.94 8.29
C GLU A 61 -8.31 -10.38 8.81
N ALA A 62 -7.64 -11.25 8.04
CA ALA A 62 -7.29 -12.61 8.45
C ALA A 62 -6.11 -12.68 9.45
N GLY A 63 -5.65 -11.55 10.00
CA GLY A 63 -4.70 -11.48 11.12
C GLY A 63 -3.23 -11.72 10.75
N LEU A 64 -2.90 -11.78 9.46
CA LEU A 64 -1.56 -12.20 8.99
C LEU A 64 -0.55 -11.06 8.78
N THR A 65 -0.87 -9.83 9.17
CA THR A 65 -0.09 -8.67 8.68
C THR A 65 0.52 -7.83 9.80
N GLN A 66 1.72 -8.29 10.13
CA GLN A 66 2.85 -7.69 10.87
C GLN A 66 2.74 -6.18 11.14
N VAL A 67 2.87 -5.81 12.43
CA VAL A 67 2.93 -4.44 13.01
C VAL A 67 3.69 -3.42 12.15
N ARG A 68 4.76 -3.86 11.49
CA ARG A 68 5.61 -3.03 10.60
C ARG A 68 4.84 -2.44 9.40
N HIS A 69 3.84 -3.15 8.87
CA HIS A 69 3.04 -2.70 7.74
C HIS A 69 2.09 -1.57 8.14
N TYR A 70 1.48 -1.67 9.32
CA TYR A 70 0.64 -0.61 9.88
C TYR A 70 1.45 0.68 10.10
N GLU A 71 2.67 0.56 10.61
CA GLU A 71 3.57 1.71 10.85
C GLU A 71 3.95 2.43 9.55
N ILE A 72 4.37 1.67 8.52
CA ILE A 72 4.74 2.21 7.20
C ILE A 72 3.54 2.87 6.51
N CYS A 73 2.37 2.22 6.51
CA CYS A 73 1.16 2.80 5.93
C CYS A 73 0.66 4.05 6.70
N SER A 74 0.81 4.07 8.03
CA SER A 74 0.47 5.24 8.86
C SER A 74 1.34 6.45 8.54
N ARG A 75 2.67 6.24 8.41
CA ARG A 75 3.61 7.29 8.01
C ARG A 75 3.38 7.77 6.58
N ALA A 76 3.19 6.85 5.62
CA ALA A 76 2.85 7.21 4.25
C ALA A 76 1.52 7.99 4.17
N ARG A 77 0.51 7.65 4.99
CA ARG A 77 -0.73 8.43 5.10
C ARG A 77 -0.48 9.84 5.64
N ALA A 78 0.35 10.01 6.67
CA ALA A 78 0.71 11.33 7.19
C ALA A 78 1.47 12.18 6.16
N ALA A 79 2.40 11.56 5.43
CA ALA A 79 3.09 12.18 4.30
C ALA A 79 2.09 12.62 3.23
N SER A 80 1.19 11.73 2.82
CA SER A 80 0.12 11.98 1.84
C SER A 80 -0.79 13.15 2.24
N LEU A 81 -1.17 13.24 3.51
CA LEU A 81 -1.98 14.35 4.04
C LEU A 81 -1.22 15.68 3.94
N ASN A 82 0.08 15.68 4.23
CA ASN A 82 0.93 16.86 4.08
C ASN A 82 1.04 17.27 2.60
N LEU A 83 1.18 16.30 1.68
CA LEU A 83 1.14 16.57 0.24
C LEU A 83 -0.20 17.23 -0.15
N TYR A 84 -1.33 16.67 0.28
CA TYR A 84 -2.67 17.16 -0.05
C TYR A 84 -2.96 18.55 0.52
N MET A 85 -2.63 18.80 1.79
CA MET A 85 -2.85 20.10 2.44
C MET A 85 -2.04 21.23 1.79
N ARG A 86 -0.90 20.91 1.17
CA ARG A 86 -0.11 21.88 0.40
C ARG A 86 -0.66 22.11 -1.01
N TRP A 87 -1.35 21.12 -1.58
CA TRP A 87 -1.94 21.17 -2.93
C TRP A 87 -3.31 21.82 -2.98
N SER A 88 -4.06 21.84 -1.88
CA SER A 88 -5.29 22.62 -1.76
C SER A 88 -4.93 24.01 -1.24
N PRO A 89 -4.80 25.04 -2.11
CA PRO A 89 -4.79 26.40 -1.61
C PRO A 89 -6.08 26.60 -0.81
N ARG A 90 -5.97 27.10 0.43
CA ARG A 90 -7.13 27.69 1.09
C ARG A 90 -7.66 28.75 0.13
N SER A 91 -8.87 28.52 -0.40
CA SER A 91 -9.74 29.43 -1.15
C SER A 91 -9.14 30.75 -1.58
#